data_AF-A0A1M7HAS9-F1
#
_entry.id   AF-A0A1M7HAS9-F1
#
_cell.length_a   1.000
_cell.length_b   1.000
_cell.length_c   1.000
_cell.angle_alpha   90.00
_cell.angle_beta   90.00
_cell.angle_gamma   90.00
#
_symmetry.space_group_name_H-M   'P 1'
#
loop_
_entity.id
_entity.type
_entity.pdbx_description
1 polymer ?
#
loop_
_entity_poly.entity_id
_entity_poly.type
_entity_poly.pdbx_seq_one_letter_code
_entity_poly.pdbx_strand_id
1 'polypeptide(L)'
;MIEFYPNSIYYPREAVEEKLAKGELERTEKHLMGWTERHRGEIWDCARDDSENPSDEVLLDNLRALLLCKGSLQPAAEMGDMIREITKEVWYRNEDAPEAPDQVAAEWRAKYLTKWREARMFEAFILIEKRTEQLLKILKG
;
A
#
# COMPACT_ATOMS: atom_id res chain seq x y z
N MET A 1 -11.18 1.18 14.97
CA MET A 1 -11.00 0.52 13.66
C MET A 1 -11.09 1.48 12.49
N ILE A 2 -9.94 1.88 11.93
CA ILE A 2 -9.87 2.62 10.66
C ILE A 2 -10.04 1.63 9.51
N GLU A 3 -11.15 1.72 8.79
CA GLU A 3 -11.39 0.93 7.57
C GLU A 3 -11.03 1.78 6.34
N PHE A 4 -10.21 1.23 5.44
CA PHE A 4 -9.92 1.83 4.14
C PHE A 4 -10.51 0.96 3.05
N TYR A 5 -11.42 1.53 2.26
CA TYR A 5 -11.94 0.90 1.05
C TYR A 5 -11.60 1.77 -0.15
N PRO A 6 -11.02 1.21 -1.22
CA PRO A 6 -10.81 1.96 -2.45
C PRO A 6 -12.17 2.39 -3.02
N ASN A 7 -12.26 3.59 -3.58
CA ASN A 7 -13.48 4.11 -4.22
C ASN A 7 -13.83 3.35 -5.52
N SER A 8 -13.05 2.35 -5.90
CA SER A 8 -13.23 1.60 -7.13
C SER A 8 -13.85 0.23 -6.87
N ILE A 9 -15.03 0.02 -7.46
CA ILE A 9 -15.72 -1.28 -7.56
C ILE A 9 -14.88 -2.40 -8.22
N TYR A 10 -13.75 -2.07 -8.84
CA TYR A 10 -12.88 -3.00 -9.56
C TYR A 10 -11.74 -3.58 -8.73
N TYR A 11 -11.64 -3.22 -7.44
CA TYR A 11 -10.61 -3.77 -6.56
C TYR A 11 -11.20 -4.26 -5.23
N PRO A 12 -12.06 -5.30 -5.29
CA PRO A 12 -12.76 -5.82 -4.12
C PRO A 12 -11.79 -6.57 -3.18
N ARG A 13 -12.16 -6.70 -1.90
CA ARG A 13 -11.37 -7.37 -0.87
C ARG A 13 -10.97 -8.78 -1.30
N GLU A 14 -11.89 -9.51 -1.91
CA GLU A 14 -11.73 -10.89 -2.37
C GLU A 14 -10.56 -11.01 -3.36
N ALA A 15 -10.38 -10.03 -4.25
CA ALA A 15 -9.27 -10.02 -5.20
C ALA A 15 -7.92 -9.85 -4.49
N VAL A 16 -7.85 -9.02 -3.45
CA VAL A 16 -6.63 -8.83 -2.65
C VAL A 16 -6.32 -10.06 -1.81
N GLU A 17 -7.35 -10.68 -1.23
CA GLU A 17 -7.19 -11.91 -0.46
C GLU A 17 -6.75 -13.07 -1.36
N GLU A 18 -7.23 -13.14 -2.61
CA GLU A 18 -6.74 -14.11 -3.60
C GLU A 18 -5.26 -13.87 -3.96
N LYS A 19 -4.86 -12.61 -4.20
CA LYS A 19 -3.44 -12.25 -4.40
C LYS A 19 -2.58 -12.69 -3.22
N LEU A 20 -3.07 -12.48 -2.00
CA LEU A 20 -2.38 -12.91 -0.78
C LEU A 20 -2.23 -14.44 -0.75
N ALA A 21 -3.30 -15.19 -1.03
CA ALA A 21 -3.28 -16.64 -1.07
C ALA A 21 -2.32 -17.21 -2.12
N LYS A 22 -2.15 -16.49 -3.25
CA LYS A 22 -1.21 -16.83 -4.32
C LYS A 22 0.24 -16.41 -4.04
N GLY A 23 0.51 -15.71 -2.94
CA GLY A 23 1.85 -15.19 -2.61
C GLY A 23 2.25 -13.95 -3.39
N GLU A 24 1.35 -13.34 -4.16
CA GLU A 24 1.65 -12.17 -4.99
C GLU A 24 1.94 -10.91 -4.15
N LEU A 25 1.58 -10.92 -2.86
CA LEU A 25 1.81 -9.82 -1.92
C LEU A 25 3.08 -9.97 -1.06
N GLU A 26 3.90 -11.02 -1.25
CA GLU A 26 5.09 -11.26 -0.41
C GLU A 26 6.05 -10.05 -0.35
N ARG A 27 6.24 -9.36 -1.47
CA ARG A 27 7.10 -8.16 -1.52
C ARG A 27 6.49 -7.00 -0.74
N THR A 28 5.18 -6.79 -0.87
CA THR A 28 4.44 -5.77 -0.12
C THR A 28 4.47 -6.08 1.37
N GLU A 29 4.32 -7.36 1.75
CA GLU A 29 4.43 -7.83 3.13
C GLU A 29 5.83 -7.53 3.71
N LYS A 30 6.90 -7.84 2.98
CA LYS A 30 8.27 -7.50 3.40
C LYS A 30 8.45 -5.98 3.59
N HIS A 31 7.91 -5.18 2.67
CA HIS A 31 7.95 -3.73 2.83
C HIS A 31 7.17 -3.26 4.05
N LEU A 32 6.00 -3.84 4.32
CA LEU A 32 5.20 -3.55 5.51
C LEU A 32 5.97 -3.85 6.78
N MET A 33 6.54 -5.05 6.93
CA MET A 33 7.31 -5.42 8.12
C MET A 33 8.49 -4.46 8.35
N GLY A 34 9.27 -4.19 7.29
CA GLY A 34 10.39 -3.26 7.38
C GLY A 34 9.96 -1.81 7.63
N TRP A 35 8.80 -1.39 7.11
CA TRP A 35 8.25 -0.07 7.34
C TRP A 35 7.80 0.09 8.79
N THR A 36 7.12 -0.92 9.34
CA THR A 36 6.68 -0.96 10.75
C THR A 36 7.86 -0.88 11.70
N GLU A 37 8.94 -1.62 11.44
CA GLU A 37 10.16 -1.56 12.26
C GLU A 37 10.76 -0.14 12.25
N ARG A 38 10.91 0.46 11.05
CA ARG A 38 11.50 1.81 10.91
C ARG A 38 10.68 2.90 11.59
N HIS A 39 9.36 2.76 11.59
CA HIS A 39 8.45 3.78 12.13
C HIS A 39 7.87 3.39 13.50
N ARG A 40 8.37 2.32 14.14
CA ARG A 40 7.88 1.83 15.42
C ARG A 40 7.78 2.93 16.47
N GLY A 41 8.82 3.74 16.60
CA GLY A 41 8.86 4.86 17.54
C GLY A 41 7.74 5.88 17.27
N GLU A 42 7.62 6.34 16.03
CA GLU A 42 6.59 7.32 15.62
C GLU A 42 5.18 6.77 15.85
N ILE A 43 4.94 5.48 15.58
CA ILE A 43 3.64 4.83 15.84
C ILE A 43 3.33 4.81 17.34
N TRP A 44 4.33 4.51 18.18
CA TRP A 44 4.16 4.52 19.63
C TRP A 44 3.93 5.92 20.19
N ASP A 45 4.66 6.91 19.69
CA ASP A 45 4.50 8.30 20.13
C ASP A 45 3.07 8.77 19.82
N CYS A 46 2.57 8.55 18.59
CA CYS A 46 1.18 8.84 18.25
C CYS A 46 0.17 8.08 19.12
N ALA A 47 0.41 6.78 19.35
CA ALA A 47 -0.47 5.97 20.19
C ALA A 47 -0.52 6.44 21.65
N ARG A 48 0.59 7.00 22.17
CA ARG A 48 0.68 7.52 23.54
C ARG A 48 0.01 8.86 23.72
N ASP A 49 -0.06 9.66 22.67
CA ASP A 49 -0.88 10.88 22.66
C ASP A 49 -2.37 10.54 22.84
N ASP A 50 -2.81 9.37 22.34
CA ASP A 50 -4.18 8.86 22.51
C ASP A 50 -4.41 8.13 23.86
N SER A 51 -3.40 7.40 24.35
CA SER A 51 -3.50 6.59 25.57
C SER A 51 -2.15 6.32 26.23
N GLU A 52 -2.01 6.60 27.53
CA GLU A 52 -0.75 6.39 28.26
C GLU A 52 -0.24 4.93 28.19
N ASN A 53 -1.16 3.95 28.11
CA ASN A 53 -0.88 2.54 27.88
C ASN A 53 -1.71 2.04 26.68
N PRO A 54 -1.22 2.25 25.44
CA PRO A 54 -1.93 1.88 24.22
C PRO A 54 -2.26 0.40 24.17
N SER A 55 -3.52 0.09 23.83
CA SER A 55 -3.93 -1.27 23.51
C SER A 55 -3.41 -1.70 22.13
N ASP A 56 -3.46 -2.99 21.85
CA ASP A 56 -3.12 -3.57 20.55
C ASP A 56 -3.91 -2.93 19.41
N GLU A 57 -5.20 -2.63 19.63
CA GLU A 57 -6.03 -1.94 18.66
C GLU A 57 -5.53 -0.51 18.41
N VAL A 58 -5.20 0.24 19.46
CA VAL A 58 -4.69 1.62 19.33
C VAL A 58 -3.37 1.64 18.56
N LEU A 59 -2.48 0.68 18.80
CA LEU A 59 -1.21 0.56 18.07
C LEU A 59 -1.43 0.27 16.58
N LEU A 60 -2.35 -0.63 16.23
CA LEU A 60 -2.65 -0.95 14.83
C LEU A 60 -3.38 0.19 14.11
N ASP A 61 -4.29 0.89 14.79
CA ASP A 61 -4.96 2.06 14.22
C ASP A 61 -3.97 3.21 14.00
N ASN A 62 -3.02 3.43 14.92
CA ASN A 62 -1.95 4.42 14.72
C ASN A 62 -0.97 4.01 13.61
N LEU A 63 -0.69 2.73 13.44
CA LEU A 63 0.07 2.22 12.29
C LEU A 63 -0.65 2.53 10.96
N ARG A 64 -1.96 2.29 10.88
CA ARG A 64 -2.78 2.61 9.70
C ARG A 64 -2.80 4.11 9.44
N ALA A 65 -3.02 4.92 10.47
CA ALA A 65 -3.08 6.37 10.38
C ALA A 65 -1.75 6.94 9.86
N LEU A 66 -0.63 6.51 10.44
CA LEU A 66 0.69 6.95 9.99
C LEU A 66 0.97 6.53 8.55
N LEU A 67 0.58 5.30 8.16
CA LEU A 67 0.73 4.85 6.78
C LEU A 67 -0.10 5.70 5.79
N LEU A 68 -1.32 6.07 6.14
CA LEU A 68 -2.15 6.98 5.33
C LEU A 68 -1.48 8.35 5.20
N CYS A 69 -0.91 8.89 6.27
CA CYS A 69 -0.18 10.17 6.26
C CYS A 69 1.07 10.12 5.37
N LYS A 70 1.87 9.04 5.43
CA LYS A 70 3.06 8.89 4.57
C LYS A 70 2.70 8.51 3.13
N GLY A 71 1.58 7.83 2.93
CA GLY A 71 1.00 7.48 1.64
C GLY A 71 1.68 6.33 0.89
N SER A 72 2.72 5.71 1.45
CA SER A 72 3.48 4.64 0.77
C SER A 72 4.31 3.82 1.76
N LEU A 73 4.41 2.50 1.52
CA LEU A 73 5.29 1.61 2.27
C LEU A 73 6.75 1.73 1.80
N GLN A 74 6.94 1.97 0.51
CA GLN A 74 8.27 2.08 -0.10
C GLN A 74 8.18 2.90 -1.41
N PRO A 75 8.31 4.23 -1.35
CA PRO A 75 8.07 5.10 -2.49
C PRO A 75 8.90 4.74 -3.73
N ALA A 76 10.18 4.40 -3.54
CA ALA A 76 11.06 4.04 -4.64
C ALA A 76 10.63 2.75 -5.36
N ALA A 77 10.18 1.74 -4.60
CA ALA A 77 9.71 0.50 -5.17
C ALA A 77 8.38 0.68 -5.92
N GLU A 78 7.46 1.43 -5.34
CA GLU A 78 6.17 1.75 -5.96
C GLU A 78 6.33 2.60 -7.23
N MET A 79 7.25 3.57 -7.24
CA MET A 79 7.60 4.30 -8.46
C MET A 79 8.14 3.37 -9.55
N GLY A 80 9.00 2.41 -9.18
CA GLY A 80 9.50 1.40 -10.11
C GLY A 80 8.39 0.51 -10.68
N ASP A 81 7.45 0.08 -9.85
CA ASP A 81 6.30 -0.73 -10.29
C ASP A 81 5.38 0.08 -11.22
N MET A 82 5.12 1.35 -10.90
CA MET A 82 4.36 2.27 -11.77
C MET A 82 5.02 2.48 -13.13
N ILE A 83 6.34 2.68 -13.17
CA ILE A 83 7.09 2.83 -14.43
C ILE A 83 6.93 1.57 -15.30
N ARG A 84 6.91 0.38 -14.71
CA ARG A 84 6.68 -0.87 -15.46
C ARG A 84 5.28 -0.93 -16.07
N GLU A 85 4.25 -0.51 -15.34
CA GLU A 85 2.88 -0.48 -15.87
C GLU A 85 2.75 0.53 -17.03
N ILE A 86 3.34 1.72 -16.90
CA ILE A 86 3.39 2.70 -17.99
C ILE A 86 4.16 2.13 -19.20
N THR A 87 5.27 1.44 -18.96
CA THR A 87 6.07 0.83 -20.03
C THR A 87 5.30 -0.25 -20.80
N LYS A 88 4.49 -1.05 -20.10
CA LYS A 88 3.57 -2.02 -20.75
C LYS A 88 2.53 -1.30 -21.61
N GLU A 89 1.92 -0.24 -21.09
CA GLU A 89 0.94 0.56 -21.85
C GLU A 89 1.55 1.15 -23.13
N VAL A 90 2.78 1.68 -23.04
CA VAL A 90 3.53 2.17 -24.19
C VAL A 90 3.75 1.05 -25.21
N TRP A 91 4.07 -0.16 -24.76
CA TRP A 91 4.25 -1.30 -25.65
C TRP A 91 2.94 -1.66 -26.36
N TYR A 92 1.83 -1.82 -25.62
CA TYR A 92 0.53 -2.17 -26.20
C TYR A 92 0.05 -1.15 -27.24
N ARG A 93 0.12 0.15 -26.95
CA ARG A 93 -0.36 1.19 -27.87
C ARG A 93 0.48 1.30 -29.14
N ASN A 94 1.79 1.05 -29.01
CA ASN A 94 2.69 1.02 -30.16
C ASN A 94 2.52 -0.20 -31.06
N GLU A 95 1.75 -1.22 -30.66
CA GLU A 95 1.35 -2.30 -31.58
C GLU A 95 0.38 -1.78 -32.65
N ASP A 96 -0.45 -0.80 -32.31
CA ASP A 96 -1.45 -0.22 -33.23
C ASP A 96 -0.85 0.96 -34.03
N ALA A 97 -0.23 1.93 -33.35
CA ALA A 97 0.38 3.09 -33.99
C ALA A 97 1.51 3.69 -33.13
N PRO A 98 2.58 4.25 -33.74
CA PRO A 98 3.65 4.89 -32.99
C PRO A 98 3.14 6.09 -32.17
N GLU A 99 3.29 6.01 -30.86
CA GLU A 99 2.96 7.06 -29.89
C GLU A 99 4.18 7.42 -29.03
N ALA A 100 4.30 8.70 -28.70
CA ALA A 100 5.39 9.19 -27.87
C ALA A 100 5.24 8.67 -26.42
N PRO A 101 6.28 8.04 -25.82
CA PRO A 101 6.20 7.49 -24.46
C PRO A 101 5.76 8.49 -23.39
N ASP A 102 6.18 9.76 -23.52
CA ASP A 102 5.82 10.82 -22.57
C ASP A 102 4.33 11.15 -22.59
N GLN A 103 3.70 11.08 -23.77
CA GLN A 103 2.27 11.28 -23.93
C GLN A 103 1.48 10.14 -23.29
N VAL A 104 1.85 8.89 -23.59
CA VAL A 104 1.21 7.70 -23.00
C VAL A 104 1.34 7.72 -21.47
N ALA A 105 2.51 8.10 -20.95
CA ALA A 105 2.74 8.22 -19.51
C ALA A 105 1.83 9.29 -18.86
N ALA A 106 1.66 10.46 -19.49
CA ALA A 106 0.78 11.51 -18.99
C ALA A 106 -0.69 11.07 -18.98
N GLU A 107 -1.15 10.43 -20.05
CA GLU A 107 -2.52 9.91 -20.17
C GLU A 107 -2.78 8.78 -19.17
N TRP A 108 -1.84 7.85 -19.02
CA TRP A 108 -1.94 6.76 -18.04
C TRP A 108 -2.04 7.33 -16.62
N ARG A 109 -1.20 8.29 -16.27
CA ARG A 109 -1.25 8.93 -14.93
C ARG A 109 -2.58 9.63 -14.69
N ALA A 110 -3.07 10.40 -15.66
CA ALA A 110 -4.35 11.09 -15.55
C ALA A 110 -5.52 10.12 -15.34
N LYS A 111 -5.46 8.94 -15.97
CA LYS A 111 -6.55 7.96 -15.94
C LYS A 111 -6.48 6.98 -14.75
N TYR A 112 -5.29 6.54 -14.37
CA TYR A 112 -5.11 5.38 -13.50
C TYR A 112 -4.37 5.65 -12.19
N LEU A 113 -3.58 6.74 -12.07
CA LEU A 113 -2.66 6.92 -10.95
C LEU A 113 -3.34 6.87 -9.58
N THR A 114 -4.46 7.59 -9.42
CA THR A 114 -5.19 7.63 -8.14
C THR A 114 -5.68 6.25 -7.74
N LYS A 115 -6.37 5.55 -8.65
CA LYS A 115 -6.89 4.19 -8.41
C LYS A 115 -5.77 3.20 -8.14
N TRP A 116 -4.65 3.34 -8.85
CA TRP A 116 -3.48 2.50 -8.64
C TRP A 116 -2.90 2.68 -7.24
N ARG A 117 -2.76 3.93 -6.76
CA ARG A 117 -2.31 4.22 -5.39
C ARG A 117 -3.30 3.71 -4.33
N GLU A 118 -4.60 3.93 -4.54
CA GLU A 118 -5.64 3.40 -3.66
C GLU A 118 -5.56 1.87 -3.56
N ALA A 119 -5.37 1.16 -4.68
CA ALA A 119 -5.22 -0.29 -4.67
C ALA A 119 -4.00 -0.77 -3.86
N ARG A 120 -2.86 -0.08 -3.99
CA ARG A 120 -1.63 -0.40 -3.22
C ARG A 120 -1.81 -0.14 -1.72
N MET A 121 -2.48 0.94 -1.36
CA MET A 121 -2.82 1.23 0.03
C MET A 121 -3.78 0.17 0.60
N PHE A 122 -4.78 -0.25 -0.17
CA PHE A 122 -5.71 -1.29 0.25
C PHE A 122 -5.02 -2.64 0.46
N GLU A 123 -4.09 -3.03 -0.42
CA GLU A 123 -3.25 -4.22 -0.21
C GLU A 123 -2.50 -4.16 1.14
N ALA A 124 -1.93 -3.00 1.48
CA ALA A 124 -1.25 -2.82 2.77
C ALA A 124 -2.21 -2.96 3.96
N PHE A 125 -3.43 -2.42 3.87
CA PHE A 125 -4.45 -2.53 4.93
C PHE A 125 -4.90 -3.97 5.16
N ILE A 126 -5.13 -4.73 4.09
CA ILE A 126 -5.44 -6.17 4.19
C ILE A 126 -4.28 -6.92 4.83
N LEU A 127 -3.03 -6.61 4.44
CA LEU A 127 -1.87 -7.22 5.08
C LEU A 127 -1.76 -6.89 6.57
N ILE A 128 -2.09 -5.66 6.98
CA ILE A 128 -2.11 -5.27 8.40
C ILE A 128 -3.08 -6.16 9.19
N GLU A 129 -4.30 -6.37 8.68
CA GLU A 129 -5.26 -7.26 9.30
C GLU A 129 -4.74 -8.71 9.38
N LYS A 130 -4.26 -9.24 8.26
CA LYS A 130 -3.85 -10.66 8.15
C LYS A 130 -2.52 -10.97 8.84
N ARG A 131 -1.74 -9.96 9.22
CA ARG A 131 -0.44 -10.07 9.90
C ARG A 131 -0.39 -9.38 11.25
N THR A 132 -1.56 -9.15 11.86
CA THR A 132 -1.72 -8.50 13.17
C THR A 132 -0.71 -9.00 14.22
N GLU A 133 -0.62 -10.31 14.44
CA GLU A 133 0.28 -10.86 15.48
C GLU A 133 1.75 -10.52 15.25
N GLN A 134 2.21 -10.55 14.00
CA GLN A 134 3.60 -10.29 13.64
C GLN A 134 3.93 -8.80 13.77
N LEU A 135 3.00 -7.95 13.34
CA LEU A 135 3.12 -6.50 13.46
C LEU A 135 3.12 -6.07 14.92
N LEU A 136 2.26 -6.66 15.75
CA LEU A 136 2.23 -6.38 17.19
C LEU A 136 3.51 -6.81 17.89
N LYS A 137 4.13 -7.93 17.49
CA LYS A 137 5.46 -8.31 18.00
C LYS A 137 6.50 -7.23 17.67
N ILE A 138 6.56 -6.78 16.41
CA ILE A 138 7.46 -5.70 15.99
C ILE A 138 7.19 -4.43 16.82
N LEU A 139 5.92 -4.06 16.95
CA LEU A 139 5.53 -2.84 17.66
C LEU A 139 5.92 -2.92 19.14
N LYS A 140 5.66 -4.03 19.82
CA LYS A 140 5.90 -4.17 21.26
C LYS A 140 7.36 -4.45 21.64
N GLY A 141 8.18 -4.92 20.70
CA GLY A 141 9.57 -5.31 20.93
C GLY A 141 9.69 -6.76 21.39
#